data_AF-A0A529AEK2-F1
#
_entry.id   AF-A0A529AEK2-F1
#
_cell.length_a   1.000
_cell.length_b   1.000
_cell.length_c   1.000
_cell.angle_alpha   90.00
_cell.angle_beta   90.00
_cell.angle_gamma   90.00
#
_symmetry.space_group_name_H-M   'P 1'
#
loop_
_entity.id
_entity.type
_entity.pdbx_description
1 polymer ?
#
loop_
_entity_poly.entity_id
_entity_poly.type
_entity_poly.pdbx_seq_one_letter_code
_entity_poly.pdbx_strand_id
1 'polypeptide(L)'
;MRTHPFGTHRANTSAVEDDLAMLQRETFDYFIHEATPANGLILDKTEANWPASIAATGLALACYPVGVERGFITRSVAAERTLATLRFFWNSPQGPEPDATGYRGFYYHFLDMQTGQRAWQCELSTIDSTF
;
A
#
# COMPACT_ATOMS: atom_id res chain seq x y z
N MET A 1 18.19 54.53 -9.41
CA MET A 1 18.67 53.39 -8.61
C MET A 1 17.46 52.74 -7.96
N ARG A 2 16.87 51.70 -8.57
CA ARG A 2 15.79 50.90 -7.95
C ARG A 2 16.40 49.58 -7.53
N THR A 3 16.46 49.33 -6.24
CA THR A 3 16.87 48.06 -5.64
C THR A 3 15.72 47.07 -5.82
N HIS A 4 15.96 45.98 -6.55
CA HIS A 4 15.03 44.84 -6.59
C HIS A 4 15.23 44.00 -5.33
N PRO A 5 14.15 43.63 -4.60
CA PRO A 5 14.28 42.80 -3.41
C PRO A 5 14.48 41.34 -3.83
N PHE A 6 15.68 40.81 -3.60
CA PHE A 6 15.94 39.37 -3.57
C PHE A 6 15.35 38.80 -2.26
N GLY A 7 14.05 38.50 -2.25
CA GLY A 7 13.36 38.10 -1.01
C GLY A 7 12.28 37.03 -1.13
N THR A 8 11.97 36.51 -2.32
CA THR A 8 10.74 35.72 -2.54
C THR A 8 10.94 34.27 -2.93
N HIS A 9 12.16 33.83 -3.27
CA HIS A 9 12.38 32.45 -3.74
C HIS A 9 12.47 31.40 -2.61
N ARG A 10 13.17 31.68 -1.50
CA ARG A 10 13.38 30.69 -0.42
C ARG A 10 12.10 30.38 0.38
N ALA A 11 11.27 31.38 0.64
CA ALA A 11 10.02 31.20 1.38
C ALA A 11 8.98 30.39 0.58
N ASN A 12 9.03 30.48 -0.77
CA ASN A 12 8.17 29.69 -1.63
C ASN A 12 8.63 28.23 -1.72
N THR A 13 9.95 27.98 -1.62
CA THR A 13 10.50 26.63 -1.55
C THR A 13 10.11 25.91 -0.27
N SER A 14 10.20 26.57 0.90
CA SER A 14 9.81 25.93 2.17
C SER A 14 8.33 25.58 2.23
N ALA A 15 7.45 26.45 1.71
CA ALA A 15 6.02 26.15 1.65
C ALA A 15 5.70 24.94 0.76
N VAL A 16 6.37 24.82 -0.40
CA VAL A 16 6.21 23.64 -1.29
C VAL A 16 6.77 22.37 -0.64
N GLU A 17 7.87 22.47 0.10
CA GLU A 17 8.45 21.34 0.85
C GLU A 17 7.50 20.85 1.96
N ASP A 18 6.87 21.78 2.69
CA ASP A 18 5.89 21.48 3.72
C ASP A 18 4.63 20.83 3.12
N ASP A 19 4.12 21.37 2.01
CA ASP A 19 2.97 20.82 1.29
C ASP A 19 3.26 19.39 0.79
N LEU A 20 4.47 19.15 0.26
CA LEU A 20 4.88 17.82 -0.19
C LEU A 20 5.04 16.84 0.98
N ALA A 21 5.57 17.29 2.11
CA ALA A 21 5.71 16.46 3.30
C ALA A 21 4.33 16.04 3.85
N MET A 22 3.37 16.98 3.87
CA MET A 22 1.99 16.72 4.24
C MET A 22 1.34 15.72 3.27
N LEU A 23 1.46 15.94 1.96
CA LEU A 23 0.92 15.03 0.95
C LEU A 23 1.52 13.61 1.07
N GLN A 24 2.82 13.50 1.31
CA GLN A 24 3.48 12.22 1.55
C GLN A 24 2.92 11.51 2.78
N ARG A 25 2.71 12.25 3.87
CA ARG A 25 2.14 11.70 5.10
C ARG A 25 0.71 11.22 4.90
N GLU A 26 -0.16 12.05 4.33
CA GLU A 26 -1.57 11.70 4.10
C GLU A 26 -1.71 10.53 3.12
N THR A 27 -0.88 10.50 2.08
CA THR A 27 -0.86 9.37 1.14
C THR A 27 -0.38 8.09 1.81
N PHE A 28 0.65 8.17 2.66
CA PHE A 28 1.14 7.01 3.41
C PHE A 28 0.08 6.46 4.38
N ASP A 29 -0.69 7.34 5.01
CA ASP A 29 -1.74 6.96 5.97
C ASP A 29 -2.81 6.05 5.34
N TYR A 30 -3.01 6.09 4.01
CA TYR A 30 -3.82 5.11 3.28
C TYR A 30 -3.39 3.67 3.56
N PHE A 31 -2.09 3.37 3.46
CA PHE A 31 -1.55 2.02 3.70
C PHE A 31 -1.59 1.61 5.17
N ILE A 32 -1.88 2.55 6.08
CA ILE A 32 -2.05 2.28 7.50
C ILE A 32 -3.52 2.02 7.82
N HIS A 33 -4.42 2.87 7.32
CA HIS A 33 -5.85 2.87 7.63
C HIS A 33 -6.63 1.84 6.81
N GLU A 34 -6.33 1.70 5.53
CA GLU A 34 -7.09 0.85 4.59
C GLU A 34 -6.50 -0.57 4.49
N ALA A 35 -5.95 -1.05 5.60
CA ALA A 35 -5.23 -2.31 5.70
C ALA A 35 -5.88 -3.24 6.73
N THR A 36 -5.88 -4.56 6.46
CA THR A 36 -6.21 -5.57 7.48
C THR A 36 -4.92 -5.99 8.20
N PRO A 37 -4.72 -5.69 9.50
CA PRO A 37 -3.47 -6.03 10.19
C PRO A 37 -3.19 -7.53 10.28
N ALA A 38 -4.22 -8.37 10.23
CA ALA A 38 -4.11 -9.82 10.40
C ALA A 38 -3.46 -10.53 9.20
N ASN A 39 -3.72 -10.06 7.97
CA ASN A 39 -3.22 -10.66 6.73
C ASN A 39 -2.43 -9.66 5.86
N GLY A 40 -2.40 -8.39 6.25
CA GLY A 40 -1.66 -7.32 5.60
C GLY A 40 -2.20 -6.91 4.22
N LEU A 41 -3.40 -7.36 3.85
CA LEU A 41 -4.08 -6.94 2.61
C LEU A 41 -4.51 -5.48 2.68
N ILE A 42 -4.45 -4.80 1.53
CA ILE A 42 -4.77 -3.38 1.37
C ILE A 42 -5.96 -3.22 0.43
N LEU A 43 -6.96 -2.41 0.82
CA LEU A 43 -8.08 -2.06 -0.05
C LEU A 43 -7.58 -1.46 -1.36
N ASP A 44 -8.27 -1.76 -2.44
CA ASP A 44 -8.00 -1.13 -3.74
C ASP A 44 -8.43 0.35 -3.78
N LYS A 45 -9.51 0.70 -3.06
CA LYS A 45 -9.95 2.09 -2.87
C LYS A 45 -10.80 2.27 -1.60
N THR A 46 -11.03 3.52 -1.22
CA THR A 46 -11.80 3.92 -0.02
C THR A 46 -13.33 3.78 -0.14
N GLU A 47 -13.83 3.11 -1.18
CA GLU A 47 -15.26 2.82 -1.27
C GLU A 47 -15.65 1.71 -0.29
N ALA A 48 -16.84 1.83 0.31
CA ALA A 48 -17.33 0.84 1.24
C ALA A 48 -17.48 -0.54 0.57
N ASN A 49 -17.13 -1.60 1.29
CA ASN A 49 -17.24 -3.01 0.86
C ASN A 49 -16.45 -3.34 -0.42
N TRP A 50 -15.30 -2.69 -0.63
CA TRP A 50 -14.41 -2.98 -1.75
C TRP A 50 -13.38 -4.07 -1.40
N PRO A 51 -12.91 -4.90 -2.35
CA PRO A 51 -11.88 -5.89 -2.09
C PRO A 51 -10.47 -5.29 -1.93
N ALA A 52 -9.55 -6.14 -1.46
CA ALA A 52 -8.12 -5.87 -1.52
C ALA A 52 -7.61 -5.97 -2.96
N SER A 53 -6.59 -5.19 -3.29
CA SER A 53 -5.80 -5.37 -4.52
C SER A 53 -4.39 -5.88 -4.22
N ILE A 54 -3.91 -6.82 -5.03
CA ILE A 54 -2.53 -7.32 -4.94
C ILE A 54 -1.52 -6.21 -5.21
N ALA A 55 -1.78 -5.35 -6.21
CA ALA A 55 -0.89 -4.24 -6.55
C ALA A 55 -0.79 -3.22 -5.40
N ALA A 56 -1.92 -2.85 -4.79
CA ALA A 56 -1.94 -1.97 -3.62
C ALA A 56 -1.19 -2.59 -2.43
N THR A 57 -1.32 -3.90 -2.25
CA THR A 57 -0.63 -4.65 -1.19
C THR A 57 0.89 -4.67 -1.42
N GLY A 58 1.34 -4.93 -2.65
CA GLY A 58 2.77 -4.86 -3.03
C GLY A 58 3.35 -3.45 -2.82
N LEU A 59 2.62 -2.42 -3.26
CA LEU A 59 3.03 -1.03 -3.07
C LEU A 59 3.18 -0.66 -1.58
N ALA A 60 2.27 -1.13 -0.71
CA ALA A 60 2.39 -0.89 0.73
C ALA A 60 3.70 -1.45 1.30
N LEU A 61 4.13 -2.64 0.87
CA LEU A 61 5.41 -3.23 1.29
C LEU A 61 6.60 -2.36 0.90
N ALA A 62 6.57 -1.77 -0.30
CA ALA A 62 7.59 -0.82 -0.74
C ALA A 62 7.54 0.52 0.02
N CYS A 63 6.35 0.95 0.45
CA CYS A 63 6.16 2.19 1.21
C CYS A 63 6.57 2.08 2.68
N TYR A 64 6.52 0.90 3.31
CA TYR A 64 6.83 0.78 4.74
C TYR A 64 8.24 1.26 5.13
N PRO A 65 9.34 0.91 4.43
CA PRO A 65 10.66 1.47 4.70
C PRO A 65 10.69 3.00 4.59
N VAL A 66 9.99 3.58 3.61
CA VAL A 66 9.89 5.03 3.45
C VAL A 66 9.18 5.65 4.66
N GLY A 67 8.09 5.05 5.11
CA GLY A 67 7.38 5.47 6.32
C GLY A 67 8.24 5.40 7.58
N VAL A 68 9.13 4.42 7.69
CA VAL A 68 10.08 4.31 8.81
C VAL A 68 11.10 5.45 8.77
N GLU A 69 11.76 5.66 7.63
CA GLU A 69 12.78 6.72 7.47
C GLU A 69 12.19 8.13 7.65
N ARG A 70 10.91 8.32 7.30
CA ARG A 70 10.17 9.57 7.49
C ARG A 70 9.54 9.71 8.88
N GLY A 71 9.62 8.69 9.73
CA GLY A 71 9.02 8.70 11.07
C GLY A 71 7.49 8.62 11.09
N PHE A 72 6.85 8.18 10.02
CA PHE A 72 5.40 7.98 9.94
C PHE A 72 4.94 6.71 10.66
N ILE A 73 5.80 5.69 10.70
CA ILE A 73 5.58 4.43 11.41
C ILE A 73 6.88 3.98 12.08
N THR A 74 6.81 3.24 13.18
CA THR A 74 8.01 2.67 13.77
C THR A 74 8.50 1.46 12.97
N ARG A 75 9.82 1.19 13.02
CA ARG A 75 10.42 0.02 12.38
C ARG A 75 9.79 -1.30 12.82
N SER A 76 9.43 -1.44 14.10
CA SER A 76 8.81 -2.66 14.61
C SER A 76 7.43 -2.90 14.01
N VAL A 77 6.59 -1.88 13.96
CA VAL A 77 5.24 -1.99 13.38
C VAL A 77 5.31 -2.25 11.87
N ALA A 78 6.24 -1.61 11.15
CA ALA A 78 6.49 -1.92 9.75
C ALA A 78 6.88 -3.39 9.54
N ALA A 79 7.81 -3.91 10.35
CA ALA A 79 8.24 -5.30 10.27
C ALA A 79 7.11 -6.29 10.60
N GLU A 80 6.28 -5.99 11.60
CA GLU A 80 5.11 -6.80 11.96
C GLU A 80 4.10 -6.87 10.81
N ARG A 81 3.77 -5.73 10.20
CA ARG A 81 2.87 -5.66 9.04
C ARG A 81 3.43 -6.45 7.85
N THR A 82 4.69 -6.23 7.49
CA THR A 82 5.35 -6.99 6.42
C THR A 82 5.31 -8.49 6.69
N LEU A 83 5.62 -8.92 7.92
CA LEU A 83 5.61 -10.33 8.28
C LEU A 83 4.20 -10.94 8.19
N ALA A 84 3.17 -10.20 8.60
CA ALA A 84 1.78 -10.63 8.46
C ALA A 84 1.41 -10.86 6.98
N THR A 85 1.72 -9.90 6.10
CA THR A 85 1.51 -10.02 4.65
C THR A 85 2.22 -11.24 4.06
N LEU A 86 3.51 -11.40 4.36
CA LEU A 86 4.30 -12.52 3.82
C LEU A 86 3.80 -13.88 4.34
N ARG A 87 3.42 -13.96 5.62
CA ARG A 87 2.84 -15.19 6.19
C ARG A 87 1.49 -15.52 5.59
N PHE A 88 0.65 -14.52 5.33
CA PHE A 88 -0.62 -14.74 4.65
C PHE A 88 -0.39 -15.37 3.28
N PHE A 89 0.43 -14.75 2.42
CA PHE A 89 0.68 -15.26 1.07
C PHE A 89 1.41 -16.60 1.06
N TRP A 90 2.33 -16.85 2.00
CA TRP A 90 3.00 -18.14 2.12
C TRP A 90 2.05 -19.29 2.43
N ASN A 91 0.98 -19.04 3.19
CA ASN A 91 0.03 -20.06 3.63
C ASN A 91 -1.30 -20.02 2.85
N SER A 92 -1.44 -19.13 1.87
CA SER A 92 -2.72 -18.94 1.19
C SER A 92 -3.02 -20.08 0.21
N PRO A 93 -4.32 -20.43 0.00
CA PRO A 93 -4.70 -21.44 -0.96
C PRO A 93 -4.22 -21.10 -2.39
N GLN A 94 -3.54 -22.07 -3.00
CA GLN A 94 -3.06 -21.99 -4.39
C GLN A 94 -3.63 -23.17 -5.19
N GLY A 95 -4.39 -22.90 -6.25
CA GLY A 95 -5.03 -23.97 -7.01
C GLY A 95 -6.04 -23.48 -8.06
N PRO A 96 -6.65 -24.42 -8.82
CA PRO A 96 -7.64 -24.11 -9.84
C PRO A 96 -9.03 -23.80 -9.28
N GLU A 97 -9.22 -23.90 -7.96
CA GLU A 97 -10.49 -23.66 -7.28
C GLU A 97 -10.94 -22.20 -7.44
N PRO A 98 -12.25 -21.94 -7.58
CA PRO A 98 -12.76 -20.60 -7.87
C PRO A 98 -12.50 -19.59 -6.76
N ASP A 99 -12.28 -20.04 -5.53
CA ASP A 99 -12.04 -19.22 -4.33
C ASP A 99 -10.58 -19.25 -3.85
N ALA A 100 -9.66 -19.90 -4.59
CA ALA A 100 -8.24 -19.88 -4.28
C ALA A 100 -7.68 -18.45 -4.30
N THR A 101 -6.73 -18.15 -3.42
CA THR A 101 -6.05 -16.84 -3.37
C THR A 101 -5.18 -16.62 -4.62
N GLY A 102 -4.64 -17.69 -5.18
CA GLY A 102 -3.87 -17.62 -6.41
C GLY A 102 -3.68 -18.97 -7.09
N TYR A 103 -2.89 -18.98 -8.15
CA TYR A 103 -2.57 -20.20 -8.88
C TYR A 103 -1.16 -20.13 -9.47
N ARG A 104 -0.38 -21.20 -9.24
CA ARG A 104 1.00 -21.37 -9.74
C ARG A 104 1.94 -20.21 -9.37
N GLY A 105 1.76 -19.63 -8.19
CA GLY A 105 2.59 -18.54 -7.68
C GLY A 105 2.17 -17.14 -8.15
N PHE A 106 1.12 -17.05 -8.97
CA PHE A 106 0.44 -15.79 -9.27
C PHE A 106 -0.77 -15.63 -8.37
N TYR A 107 -1.23 -14.39 -8.19
CA TYR A 107 -2.39 -14.04 -7.38
C TYR A 107 -3.50 -13.43 -8.23
N TYR A 108 -4.74 -13.63 -7.81
CA TYR A 108 -5.89 -12.98 -8.43
C TYR A 108 -5.87 -11.49 -8.10
N HIS A 109 -6.27 -10.64 -9.06
CA HIS A 109 -6.26 -9.19 -8.92
C HIS A 109 -6.87 -8.72 -7.60
N PHE A 110 -8.08 -9.20 -7.32
CA PHE A 110 -8.85 -8.84 -6.14
C PHE A 110 -9.03 -10.01 -5.18
N LEU A 111 -8.82 -9.74 -3.90
CA LEU A 111 -9.06 -10.67 -2.81
C LEU A 111 -10.05 -10.09 -1.81
N ASP A 112 -10.87 -10.93 -1.21
CA ASP A 112 -11.67 -10.54 -0.06
C ASP A 112 -10.76 -10.10 1.11
N MET A 113 -11.08 -8.97 1.72
CA MET A 113 -10.23 -8.31 2.72
C MET A 113 -9.96 -9.15 3.97
N GLN A 114 -10.91 -10.02 4.34
CA GLN A 114 -10.84 -10.80 5.59
C GLN A 114 -10.30 -12.19 5.33
N THR A 115 -10.87 -12.87 4.33
CA THR A 115 -10.59 -14.28 4.04
C THR A 115 -9.39 -14.46 3.10
N GLY A 116 -9.09 -13.47 2.26
CA GLY A 116 -8.07 -13.58 1.23
C GLY A 116 -8.45 -14.50 0.06
N GLN A 117 -9.72 -14.92 -0.02
CA GLN A 117 -10.25 -15.65 -1.17
C GLN A 117 -10.39 -14.73 -2.38
N ARG A 118 -10.35 -15.30 -3.59
CA ARG A 118 -10.60 -14.52 -4.82
C ARG A 118 -11.94 -13.80 -4.73
N ALA A 119 -11.91 -12.49 -4.95
CA ALA A 119 -13.12 -11.69 -5.03
C ALA A 119 -13.69 -11.73 -6.45
N TRP A 120 -15.01 -11.90 -6.54
CA TRP A 120 -15.76 -11.89 -7.79
C TRP A 120 -15.23 -12.92 -8.82
N GLN A 121 -15.07 -12.52 -10.07
CA GLN A 121 -14.52 -13.34 -11.16
C GLN A 121 -13.30 -12.66 -11.79
N CYS A 122 -12.51 -11.93 -10.99
CA CYS A 122 -11.34 -11.21 -11.50
C CYS A 122 -10.25 -12.17 -12.00
N GLU A 123 -9.43 -11.72 -12.93
CA GLU A 123 -8.37 -12.50 -13.53
C GLU A 123 -7.26 -12.89 -12.55
N LEU A 124 -6.55 -13.97 -12.87
CA LEU A 124 -5.24 -14.26 -12.30
C LEU A 124 -4.26 -13.25 -12.90
N SER A 125 -3.73 -12.35 -12.10
CA SER A 125 -3.02 -11.17 -12.59
C SER A 125 -1.51 -11.41 -12.55
N THR A 126 -0.91 -11.57 -13.73
CA THR A 126 0.55 -11.65 -13.87
C THR A 126 1.23 -10.32 -13.66
N ILE A 127 0.50 -9.21 -13.83
CA ILE A 127 1.01 -7.85 -13.61
C ILE A 127 1.04 -7.56 -12.12
N ASP A 128 -0.08 -7.75 -11.42
CA ASP A 128 -0.18 -7.36 -10.01
C ASP A 128 0.74 -8.22 -9.13
N SER A 129 0.92 -9.49 -9.49
CA SER A 129 1.84 -10.40 -8.79
C SER A 129 3.31 -9.98 -8.83
N THR A 130 3.68 -8.97 -9.61
CA THR A 130 5.07 -8.48 -9.73
C THR A 130 5.34 -7.18 -8.97
N PHE A 131 4.32 -6.54 -8.39
CA PHE A 131 4.49 -5.40 -7.50
C PHE A 131 5.11 -5.82 -6.16
#